data_AF-G1QD64-F1
#
_entry.id   AF-G1QD64-F1
#
_cell.length_a   1.000
_cell.length_b   1.000
_cell.length_c   1.000
_cell.angle_alpha   90.00
_cell.angle_beta   90.00
_cell.angle_gamma   90.00
#
_symmetry.space_group_name_H-M   'P 1'
#
loop_
_entity.id
_entity.type
_entity.pdbx_description
1 polymer ?
#
loop_
_entity_poly.entity_id
_entity_poly.type
_entity_poly.pdbx_seq_one_letter_code
_entity_poly.pdbx_strand_id
1 'polypeptide(L)'
;QLPSLAQVCTKFRRVLHSDSIWRRRCREELGVCGNWQELETVGASYREVYAKLLHPYRRMLGLWQEDTEGYRTLLYVADGLGITGWTYGPRPHTHVAGPMPFKPAFRMRLTEGTSAAVQCVEGRHRRPHSRHLQLRKNRFRTRCNNTDHLKDFPTQLREEWGTVLRWEDRPRCDCLTYRRLYLPPSHPDDLIRPGLFQGRYHRSGLMIAMLSFHGKCARLTGITGILFQTLQIHLLRPSRCEVARDLDNSELSRVVQEMDAQVLREELQQEDGTEESQGHGGQSPAQPSVGESGAAASEEQPVPFVLPAGVRSTDQNYPRTCRMCFYGVTLSIPHPLPPYWRCPGAFVLFDENHFGLIFLKEEQFFLFDRVQNTFQNAQAPSPQAFLEMLPNIQGWVG
;
A
#
# COMPACT_ATOMS: atom_id res chain seq x y z
N GLN A 1 -8.36 -29.59 12.90
CA GLN A 1 -9.42 -30.62 13.10
C GLN A 1 -9.13 -31.90 12.32
N LEU A 2 -8.80 -31.88 11.02
CA LEU A 2 -8.48 -33.10 10.25
C LEU A 2 -7.31 -33.93 10.82
N PRO A 3 -6.19 -33.33 11.28
CA PRO A 3 -5.11 -34.12 11.91
C PRO A 3 -5.56 -34.87 13.17
N SER A 4 -6.43 -34.25 13.98
CA SER A 4 -7.00 -34.87 15.18
C SER A 4 -7.93 -36.02 14.82
N LEU A 5 -8.78 -35.87 13.79
CA LEU A 5 -9.65 -36.94 13.30
C LEU A 5 -8.88 -38.15 12.78
N ALA A 6 -7.71 -37.94 12.16
CA ALA A 6 -6.85 -39.03 11.70
C ALA A 6 -6.29 -39.89 12.86
N GLN A 7 -6.25 -39.35 14.08
CA GLN A 7 -5.76 -40.04 15.28
C GLN A 7 -6.86 -40.82 16.00
N VAL A 8 -8.14 -40.60 15.69
CA VAL A 8 -9.28 -41.22 16.40
C VAL A 8 -9.42 -42.70 16.07
N CYS A 9 -9.32 -43.09 14.79
CA CYS A 9 -9.41 -44.50 14.39
C CYS A 9 -8.78 -44.78 13.02
N THR A 10 -8.51 -46.06 12.74
CA THR A 10 -7.93 -46.53 11.47
C THR A 10 -8.84 -46.22 10.26
N LYS A 11 -10.16 -46.25 10.46
CA LYS A 11 -11.15 -45.91 9.42
C LYS A 11 -11.04 -44.45 9.00
N PHE A 12 -10.98 -43.51 9.94
CA PHE A 12 -10.78 -42.09 9.63
C PHE A 12 -9.40 -41.81 9.04
N ARG A 13 -8.35 -42.49 9.51
CA ARG A 13 -7.02 -42.39 8.90
C ARG A 13 -7.01 -42.81 7.42
N ARG A 14 -7.71 -43.90 7.05
CA ARG A 14 -7.86 -44.31 5.65
C ARG A 14 -8.66 -43.31 4.83
N VAL A 15 -9.79 -42.83 5.35
CA VAL A 15 -10.62 -41.82 4.65
C VAL A 15 -9.82 -40.54 4.39
N LEU A 16 -9.04 -40.08 5.38
CA LEU A 16 -8.20 -38.88 5.26
C LEU A 16 -6.94 -39.09 4.40
N HIS A 17 -6.72 -40.28 3.87
CA HIS A 17 -5.73 -40.50 2.80
C HIS A 17 -6.28 -40.11 1.42
N SER A 18 -7.59 -39.88 1.29
CA SER A 18 -8.19 -39.44 0.04
C SER A 18 -7.77 -38.01 -0.29
N ASP A 19 -7.10 -37.85 -1.43
CA ASP A 19 -6.54 -36.56 -1.84
C ASP A 19 -7.61 -35.55 -2.26
N SER A 20 -8.82 -36.02 -2.61
CA SER A 20 -9.99 -35.17 -2.89
C SER A 20 -10.38 -34.28 -1.71
N ILE A 21 -10.22 -34.77 -0.47
CA ILE A 21 -10.52 -34.01 0.75
C ILE A 21 -9.53 -32.85 0.88
N TRP A 22 -8.24 -33.12 0.68
CA TRP A 22 -7.18 -32.13 0.78
C TRP A 22 -7.22 -31.13 -0.37
N ARG A 23 -7.56 -31.58 -1.59
CA ARG A 23 -7.81 -30.71 -2.74
C ARG A 23 -8.92 -29.69 -2.45
N ARG A 24 -10.03 -30.17 -1.88
CA ARG A 24 -11.14 -29.29 -1.48
C ARG A 24 -10.70 -28.28 -0.42
N ARG A 25 -9.94 -28.73 0.60
CA ARG A 25 -9.41 -27.85 1.66
C ARG A 25 -8.46 -26.79 1.13
N CYS A 26 -7.53 -27.13 0.25
CA CYS A 26 -6.63 -26.16 -0.38
C CYS A 26 -7.42 -25.08 -1.16
N ARG A 27 -8.49 -25.48 -1.86
CA ARG A 27 -9.35 -24.54 -2.60
C ARG A 27 -10.14 -23.64 -1.66
N GLU A 28 -10.81 -24.20 -0.66
CA GLU A 28 -11.71 -23.45 0.23
C GLU A 28 -10.95 -22.53 1.20
N GLU A 29 -9.82 -22.96 1.75
CA GLU A 29 -9.11 -22.19 2.78
C GLU A 29 -8.10 -21.18 2.24
N LEU A 30 -7.59 -21.41 1.02
CA LEU A 30 -6.49 -20.62 0.46
C LEU A 30 -6.77 -20.09 -0.95
N GLY A 31 -7.93 -20.41 -1.53
CA GLY A 31 -8.30 -19.92 -2.86
C GLY A 31 -7.52 -20.57 -4.00
N VAL A 32 -6.83 -21.69 -3.74
CA VAL A 32 -6.02 -22.40 -4.75
C VAL A 32 -6.94 -23.01 -5.81
N CYS A 33 -7.01 -22.35 -6.98
CA CYS A 33 -7.68 -22.84 -8.18
C CYS A 33 -6.64 -22.99 -9.30
N GLY A 34 -6.26 -24.22 -9.63
CA GLY A 34 -5.32 -24.47 -10.72
C GLY A 34 -5.27 -25.93 -11.18
N ASN A 35 -5.02 -26.11 -12.48
CA ASN A 35 -4.62 -27.37 -13.10
C ASN A 35 -3.14 -27.62 -12.76
N TRP A 36 -2.92 -28.50 -11.80
CA TRP A 36 -1.61 -28.78 -11.21
C TRP A 36 -0.84 -29.87 -11.97
N GLN A 37 -0.69 -29.73 -13.29
CA GLN A 37 0.12 -30.64 -14.11
C GLN A 37 1.56 -30.76 -13.59
N GLU A 38 2.16 -29.70 -13.01
CA GLU A 38 3.47 -29.77 -12.36
C GLU A 38 3.48 -30.62 -11.08
N LEU A 39 2.34 -30.77 -10.38
CA LEU A 39 2.26 -31.60 -9.17
C LEU A 39 2.29 -33.10 -9.50
N GLU A 40 1.70 -33.46 -10.64
CA GLU A 40 1.83 -34.79 -11.24
C GLU A 40 3.29 -35.07 -11.63
N THR A 41 4.00 -34.07 -12.15
CA THR A 41 5.44 -34.17 -12.46
C THR A 41 6.32 -34.32 -11.21
N VAL A 42 5.92 -33.73 -10.08
CA VAL A 42 6.66 -33.76 -8.80
C VAL A 42 6.24 -34.94 -7.91
N GLY A 43 5.17 -35.68 -8.28
CA GLY A 43 4.68 -36.83 -7.52
C GLY A 43 4.09 -36.49 -6.15
N ALA A 44 3.77 -35.22 -5.89
CA ALA A 44 3.31 -34.75 -4.58
C ALA A 44 1.77 -34.84 -4.43
N SER A 45 1.30 -35.30 -3.28
CA SER A 45 -0.15 -35.32 -2.97
C SER A 45 -0.67 -33.96 -2.47
N TYR A 46 -1.95 -33.64 -2.67
CA TYR A 46 -2.58 -32.45 -2.08
C TYR A 46 -2.44 -32.43 -0.56
N ARG A 47 -2.46 -33.60 0.09
CA ARG A 47 -2.17 -33.73 1.52
C ARG A 47 -0.78 -33.20 1.90
N GLU A 48 0.24 -33.54 1.12
CA GLU A 48 1.60 -33.08 1.38
C GLU A 48 1.77 -31.60 1.09
N VAL A 49 1.19 -31.11 -0.01
CA VAL A 49 1.16 -29.67 -0.31
C VAL A 49 0.52 -28.89 0.82
N TYR A 50 -0.63 -29.36 1.31
CA TYR A 50 -1.31 -28.73 2.43
C TYR A 50 -0.43 -28.75 3.70
N ALA A 51 0.09 -29.91 4.09
CA ALA A 51 0.80 -30.08 5.35
C ALA A 51 2.21 -29.47 5.38
N LYS A 52 2.95 -29.54 4.26
CA LYS A 52 4.38 -29.16 4.17
C LYS A 52 4.62 -27.78 3.57
N LEU A 53 3.68 -27.22 2.81
CA LEU A 53 3.84 -25.93 2.13
C LEU A 53 2.77 -24.92 2.56
N LEU A 54 1.50 -25.21 2.28
CA LEU A 54 0.45 -24.21 2.43
C LEU A 54 0.15 -23.88 3.90
N HIS A 55 -0.14 -24.88 4.73
CA HIS A 55 -0.49 -24.66 6.14
C HIS A 55 0.66 -24.04 6.97
N PRO A 56 1.94 -24.47 6.84
CA PRO A 56 3.04 -23.85 7.58
C PRO A 56 3.33 -22.40 7.17
N TYR A 57 3.20 -22.09 5.87
CA TYR A 57 3.59 -20.79 5.32
C TYR A 57 2.41 -19.87 4.98
N ARG A 58 1.16 -20.27 5.27
CA ARG A 58 -0.06 -19.45 5.04
C ARG A 58 0.02 -18.03 5.61
N ARG A 59 0.71 -17.88 6.76
CA ARG A 59 0.86 -16.59 7.43
C ARG A 59 1.75 -15.61 6.65
N MET A 60 2.48 -16.11 5.65
CA MET A 60 3.31 -15.30 4.78
C MET A 60 2.57 -14.82 3.53
N LEU A 61 1.40 -15.38 3.20
CA LEU A 61 0.62 -14.97 2.04
C LEU A 61 0.06 -13.56 2.24
N GLY A 62 0.03 -12.76 1.17
CA GLY A 62 -0.50 -11.39 1.15
C GLY A 62 0.54 -10.31 0.86
N LEU A 63 0.24 -9.08 1.25
CA LEU A 63 1.05 -7.89 1.03
C LEU A 63 2.01 -7.60 2.19
N TRP A 64 3.20 -7.13 1.84
CA TRP A 64 4.29 -6.85 2.76
C TRP A 64 5.10 -5.64 2.32
N GLN A 65 5.65 -4.90 3.27
CA GLN A 65 6.59 -3.81 3.06
C GLN A 65 7.98 -4.25 3.50
N GLU A 66 9.00 -3.93 2.74
CA GLU A 66 10.39 -4.06 3.18
C GLU A 66 10.68 -3.09 4.34
N ASP A 67 11.25 -3.62 5.41
CA ASP A 67 11.60 -2.93 6.65
C ASP A 67 13.05 -2.46 6.58
N THR A 68 13.30 -1.43 5.76
CA THR A 68 14.61 -0.82 5.57
C THR A 68 14.54 0.69 5.74
N GLU A 69 15.66 1.27 6.17
CA GLU A 69 15.86 2.71 6.21
C GLU A 69 16.04 3.21 4.77
N GLY A 70 15.12 4.05 4.27
CA GLY A 70 15.16 4.59 2.90
C GLY A 70 14.01 4.12 2.01
N TYR A 71 14.29 3.89 0.72
CA TYR A 71 13.26 3.52 -0.27
C TYR A 71 12.75 2.11 -0.01
N ARG A 72 11.55 2.03 0.56
CA ARG A 72 10.88 0.76 0.88
C ARG A 72 10.34 0.10 -0.39
N THR A 73 10.36 -1.22 -0.43
CA THR A 73 9.81 -2.03 -1.53
C THR A 73 8.51 -2.70 -1.12
N LEU A 74 7.53 -2.75 -2.03
CA LEU A 74 6.32 -3.54 -1.88
C LEU A 74 6.58 -4.99 -2.32
N LEU A 75 6.21 -5.95 -1.48
CA LEU A 75 6.27 -7.38 -1.77
C LEU A 75 4.86 -7.99 -1.68
N TYR A 76 4.46 -8.70 -2.72
CA TYR A 76 3.24 -9.49 -2.76
C TYR A 76 3.59 -10.98 -2.76
N VAL A 77 3.13 -11.73 -1.77
CA VAL A 77 3.34 -13.18 -1.66
C VAL A 77 2.05 -13.89 -2.02
N ALA A 78 2.09 -14.66 -3.11
CA ALA A 78 0.94 -15.38 -3.64
C ALA A 78 1.23 -16.87 -3.77
N ASP A 79 0.18 -17.66 -3.63
CA ASP A 79 0.15 -19.07 -3.98
C ASP A 79 -0.27 -19.26 -5.44
N GLY A 80 0.59 -19.96 -6.17
CA GLY A 80 0.37 -20.44 -7.54
C GLY A 80 0.84 -21.88 -7.57
N LEU A 81 1.80 -22.25 -8.44
CA LEU A 81 2.45 -23.58 -8.48
C LEU A 81 3.42 -23.87 -7.30
N GLY A 82 3.23 -23.16 -6.19
CA GLY A 82 4.18 -22.95 -5.10
C GLY A 82 3.95 -21.57 -4.47
N ILE A 83 4.71 -21.19 -3.45
CA ILE A 83 4.61 -19.84 -2.86
C ILE A 83 5.65 -18.96 -3.53
N THR A 84 5.23 -17.88 -4.19
CA THR A 84 6.14 -16.94 -4.85
C THR A 84 6.02 -15.57 -4.22
N GLY A 85 7.15 -14.99 -3.83
CA GLY A 85 7.27 -13.60 -3.42
C GLY A 85 7.58 -12.73 -4.63
N TRP A 86 6.69 -11.80 -4.94
CA TRP A 86 6.75 -10.87 -6.05
C TRP A 86 7.10 -9.48 -5.53
N THR A 87 8.27 -8.96 -5.86
CA THR A 87 8.66 -7.58 -5.51
C THR A 87 8.22 -6.61 -6.60
N TYR A 88 7.76 -5.45 -6.16
CA TYR A 88 7.57 -4.32 -7.05
C TYR A 88 8.93 -3.82 -7.53
N GLY A 89 9.10 -3.75 -8.85
CA GLY A 89 10.28 -3.17 -9.47
C GLY A 89 9.86 -2.01 -10.37
N PRO A 90 10.20 -0.75 -10.05
CA PRO A 90 9.96 0.33 -10.98
C PRO A 90 10.69 0.01 -12.29
N ARG A 91 10.00 0.13 -13.44
CA ARG A 91 10.67 0.12 -14.74
C ARG A 91 10.78 1.56 -15.21
N PRO A 92 11.94 2.01 -15.71
CA PRO A 92 12.03 3.25 -16.47
C PRO A 92 10.94 3.22 -17.56
N HIS A 93 10.23 4.34 -17.72
CA HIS A 93 9.23 4.55 -18.78
C HIS A 93 7.94 3.72 -18.71
N THR A 94 7.60 3.11 -17.56
CA THR A 94 6.23 2.58 -17.42
C THR A 94 5.24 3.74 -17.35
N HIS A 95 4.32 3.78 -18.32
CA HIS A 95 3.16 4.65 -18.28
C HIS A 95 2.41 4.39 -16.96
N VAL A 96 1.97 5.45 -16.29
CA VAL A 96 1.30 5.33 -14.99
C VAL A 96 -0.07 4.64 -15.13
N ALA A 97 -0.64 4.61 -16.34
CA ALA A 97 -1.75 3.73 -16.67
C ALA A 97 -1.24 2.32 -17.06
N GLY A 98 -1.48 1.33 -16.20
CA GLY A 98 -1.20 -0.09 -16.47
C GLY A 98 -0.97 -0.93 -15.19
N PRO A 99 -1.00 -2.27 -15.28
CA PRO A 99 -0.72 -3.13 -14.14
C PRO A 99 0.75 -2.98 -13.70
N MET A 100 0.98 -2.92 -12.39
CA MET A 100 2.32 -2.76 -11.82
C MET A 100 3.23 -3.94 -12.20
N PRO A 101 4.47 -3.67 -12.65
CA PRO A 101 5.42 -4.71 -12.98
C PRO A 101 5.99 -5.36 -11.71
N PHE A 102 5.54 -6.59 -11.44
CA PHE A 102 6.11 -7.43 -10.40
C PHE A 102 7.23 -8.32 -10.96
N LYS A 103 8.31 -8.49 -10.20
CA LYS A 103 9.38 -9.45 -10.48
C LYS A 103 9.45 -10.47 -9.35
N PRO A 104 9.68 -11.76 -9.64
CA PRO A 104 9.81 -12.74 -8.58
C PRO A 104 11.13 -12.51 -7.83
N ALA A 105 11.11 -12.51 -6.50
CA ALA A 105 12.28 -12.39 -5.63
C ALA A 105 12.67 -13.73 -5.00
N PHE A 106 11.67 -14.54 -4.61
CA PHE A 106 11.89 -15.90 -4.14
C PHE A 106 10.71 -16.81 -4.55
N ARG A 107 10.99 -18.11 -4.59
CA ARG A 107 9.99 -19.16 -4.82
C ARG A 107 10.16 -20.27 -3.81
N MET A 108 9.06 -20.83 -3.34
CA MET A 108 9.02 -21.99 -2.49
C MET A 108 8.36 -23.12 -3.25
N ARG A 109 9.06 -24.24 -3.36
CA ARG A 109 8.58 -25.42 -4.08
C ARG A 109 8.70 -26.65 -3.18
N LEU A 110 7.73 -27.55 -3.32
CA LEU A 110 7.86 -28.88 -2.75
C LEU A 110 8.78 -29.70 -3.65
N THR A 111 9.72 -30.43 -3.06
CA THR A 111 10.53 -31.44 -3.73
C THR A 111 10.10 -32.81 -3.21
N GLU A 112 10.22 -33.84 -4.05
CA GLU A 112 9.77 -35.20 -3.71
C GLU A 112 10.38 -35.66 -2.37
N GLY A 113 9.55 -36.18 -1.48
CA GLY A 113 9.98 -36.72 -0.18
C GLY A 113 10.50 -35.71 0.86
N THR A 114 10.61 -34.41 0.54
CA THR A 114 11.29 -33.40 1.38
C THR A 114 10.40 -32.21 1.75
N SER A 115 10.85 -31.39 2.71
CA SER A 115 10.22 -30.13 3.09
C SER A 115 10.32 -29.10 1.96
N ALA A 116 9.42 -28.10 1.95
CA ALA A 116 9.46 -27.03 0.95
C ALA A 116 10.82 -26.30 0.96
N ALA A 117 11.51 -26.30 -0.19
CA ALA A 117 12.76 -25.57 -0.36
C ALA A 117 12.46 -24.13 -0.79
N VAL A 118 13.10 -23.16 -0.16
CA VAL A 118 13.01 -21.74 -0.53
C VAL A 118 14.20 -21.39 -1.41
N GLN A 119 13.90 -20.96 -2.64
CA GLN A 119 14.87 -20.58 -3.64
C GLN A 119 14.83 -19.06 -3.86
N CYS A 120 15.99 -18.41 -3.79
CA CYS A 120 16.18 -17.07 -4.29
C CYS A 120 16.15 -17.11 -5.81
N VAL A 121 15.39 -16.21 -6.44
CA VAL A 121 15.34 -16.05 -7.90
C VAL A 121 15.73 -14.63 -8.31
N GLU A 122 16.40 -13.93 -7.40
CA GLU A 122 16.88 -12.57 -7.58
C GLU A 122 18.24 -12.55 -8.29
N GLY A 123 18.36 -11.72 -9.34
CA GLY A 123 19.52 -11.66 -10.24
C GLY A 123 19.18 -12.16 -11.64
N ARG A 124 19.62 -11.45 -12.70
CA ARG A 124 19.26 -11.75 -14.10
C ARG A 124 19.92 -13.02 -14.66
N HIS A 125 21.04 -13.45 -14.10
CA HIS A 125 21.93 -14.44 -14.74
C HIS A 125 22.29 -15.65 -13.88
N ARG A 126 21.69 -15.82 -12.70
CA ARG A 126 22.00 -16.94 -11.80
C ARG A 126 20.87 -17.96 -11.72
N ARG A 127 21.26 -19.23 -11.64
CA ARG A 127 20.35 -20.33 -11.31
C ARG A 127 19.77 -20.10 -9.91
N PRO A 128 18.52 -20.51 -9.65
CA PRO A 128 17.94 -20.40 -8.32
C PRO A 128 18.82 -21.06 -7.25
N HIS A 129 19.04 -20.39 -6.12
CA HIS A 129 19.88 -20.88 -5.01
C HIS A 129 19.17 -20.82 -3.68
N SER A 130 19.69 -21.53 -2.68
CA SER A 130 19.04 -21.65 -1.37
C SER A 130 18.90 -20.31 -0.65
N ARG A 131 17.71 -20.06 -0.11
CA ARG A 131 17.36 -18.91 0.74
C ARG A 131 16.75 -19.44 2.04
N HIS A 132 17.10 -18.86 3.17
CA HIS A 132 16.51 -19.19 4.46
C HIS A 132 15.33 -18.26 4.74
N LEU A 133 14.30 -18.78 5.38
CA LEU A 133 13.09 -18.04 5.73
C LEU A 133 12.79 -18.22 7.23
N GLN A 134 12.61 -17.11 7.93
CA GLN A 134 12.19 -17.08 9.33
C GLN A 134 10.87 -16.31 9.45
N LEU A 135 9.81 -17.00 9.88
CA LEU A 135 8.46 -16.45 10.01
C LEU A 135 8.17 -16.07 11.46
N ARG A 136 7.64 -14.87 11.68
CA ARG A 136 7.05 -14.40 12.94
C ARG A 136 5.64 -13.85 12.66
N LYS A 137 4.86 -13.55 13.71
CA LYS A 137 3.57 -12.88 13.54
C LYS A 137 3.80 -11.49 12.92
N ASN A 138 3.10 -11.19 11.83
CA ASN A 138 3.16 -9.91 11.10
C ASN A 138 4.55 -9.48 10.58
N ARG A 139 5.55 -10.38 10.63
CA ARG A 139 6.92 -10.08 10.18
C ARG A 139 7.61 -11.35 9.71
N PHE A 140 8.34 -11.29 8.60
CA PHE A 140 9.24 -12.38 8.24
C PHE A 140 10.57 -11.86 7.72
N ARG A 141 11.59 -12.70 7.84
CA ARG A 141 12.94 -12.41 7.36
C ARG A 141 13.34 -13.46 6.35
N THR A 142 13.95 -13.00 5.26
CA THR A 142 14.61 -13.87 4.29
C THR A 142 16.11 -13.65 4.39
N ARG A 143 16.89 -14.72 4.28
CA ARG A 143 18.36 -14.65 4.25
C ARG A 143 18.89 -15.44 3.06
N CYS A 144 19.59 -14.77 2.16
CA CYS A 144 20.39 -15.41 1.14
C CYS A 144 21.75 -15.81 1.72
N ASN A 145 22.27 -16.97 1.34
CA ASN A 145 23.63 -17.37 1.70
C ASN A 145 24.68 -17.00 0.63
N ASN A 146 24.22 -16.54 -0.54
CA ASN A 146 25.07 -16.14 -1.64
C ASN A 146 25.16 -14.61 -1.68
N THR A 147 26.33 -14.06 -1.37
CA THR A 147 26.58 -12.61 -1.20
C THR A 147 26.89 -11.88 -2.51
N ASP A 148 26.95 -12.61 -3.63
CA ASP A 148 27.37 -12.10 -4.93
C ASP A 148 26.26 -11.36 -5.72
N HIS A 149 25.08 -11.12 -5.14
CA HIS A 149 24.00 -10.39 -5.80
C HIS A 149 24.43 -9.00 -6.32
N LEU A 150 25.50 -8.44 -5.76
CA LEU A 150 26.08 -7.14 -6.11
C LEU A 150 26.94 -7.16 -7.40
N LYS A 151 27.42 -8.32 -7.86
CA LYS A 151 28.25 -8.43 -9.08
C LYS A 151 27.44 -8.41 -10.38
N ASP A 152 26.11 -8.51 -10.27
CA ASP A 152 25.20 -8.66 -11.42
C ASP A 152 24.43 -7.36 -11.76
N PHE A 153 24.84 -6.20 -11.25
CA PHE A 153 24.31 -4.91 -11.73
C PHE A 153 24.99 -4.56 -13.07
N PRO A 154 24.27 -4.55 -14.20
CA PRO A 154 24.85 -4.15 -15.48
C PRO A 154 25.24 -2.68 -15.42
N THR A 155 26.43 -2.34 -15.91
CA THR A 155 26.91 -0.97 -16.11
C THR A 155 25.87 -0.09 -16.83
N GLN A 156 25.04 -0.70 -17.68
CA GLN A 156 23.94 -0.06 -18.42
C GLN A 156 22.78 0.45 -17.53
N LEU A 157 22.44 -0.27 -16.44
CA LEU A 157 21.44 0.19 -15.46
C LEU A 157 22.01 1.30 -14.55
N ARG A 158 23.34 1.32 -14.36
CA ARG A 158 24.05 2.41 -13.67
C ARG A 158 23.96 3.74 -14.45
N GLU A 159 23.83 3.68 -15.77
CA GLU A 159 23.66 4.85 -16.65
C GLU A 159 22.18 5.28 -16.78
N GLU A 160 21.24 4.34 -16.91
CA GLU A 160 19.79 4.66 -17.01
C GLU A 160 19.16 5.17 -15.70
N TRP A 161 19.67 4.72 -14.54
CA TRP A 161 19.17 5.12 -13.23
C TRP A 161 20.02 6.23 -12.58
N GLY A 162 20.94 6.85 -13.32
CA GLY A 162 21.97 7.80 -12.85
C GLY A 162 21.52 8.87 -11.84
N THR A 163 20.24 9.24 -11.82
CA THR A 163 19.68 10.22 -10.86
C THR A 163 18.97 9.59 -9.64
N VAL A 164 18.53 8.33 -9.72
CA VAL A 164 17.93 7.56 -8.60
C VAL A 164 18.98 6.80 -7.79
N LEU A 165 20.13 6.52 -8.42
CA LEU A 165 21.18 5.65 -7.90
C LEU A 165 21.94 6.17 -6.68
N ARG A 166 21.76 7.42 -6.24
CA ARG A 166 22.41 7.86 -5.00
C ARG A 166 21.93 7.06 -3.76
N TRP A 167 20.83 6.30 -3.89
CA TRP A 167 20.29 5.42 -2.85
C TRP A 167 20.47 3.91 -3.10
N GLU A 168 20.82 3.48 -4.32
CA GLU A 168 21.07 2.07 -4.65
C GLU A 168 22.53 1.63 -4.41
N ASP A 169 23.43 2.54 -4.00
CA ASP A 169 24.76 2.17 -3.48
C ASP A 169 24.68 1.42 -2.13
N ARG A 170 23.49 1.16 -1.59
CA ARG A 170 23.35 0.25 -0.45
C ARG A 170 23.63 -1.19 -0.92
N PRO A 171 24.55 -1.91 -0.27
CA PRO A 171 24.65 -3.34 -0.47
C PRO A 171 23.28 -3.93 -0.12
N ARG A 172 22.53 -4.45 -1.12
CA ARG A 172 21.30 -5.20 -0.87
C ARG A 172 21.65 -6.24 0.19
N CYS A 173 21.16 -6.03 1.40
CA CYS A 173 21.50 -6.92 2.49
C CYS A 173 21.06 -8.32 2.09
N ASP A 174 21.94 -9.30 2.30
CA ASP A 174 21.58 -10.72 2.17
C ASP A 174 20.39 -11.09 3.05
N CYS A 175 20.03 -10.22 4.00
CA CYS A 175 18.92 -10.36 4.91
C CYS A 175 17.87 -9.26 4.69
N LEU A 176 16.73 -9.61 4.10
CA LEU A 176 15.59 -8.70 3.96
C LEU A 176 14.53 -9.02 5.02
N THR A 177 14.05 -8.00 5.72
CA THR A 177 12.95 -8.10 6.68
C THR A 177 11.72 -7.46 6.09
N TYR A 178 10.57 -8.11 6.26
CA TYR A 178 9.29 -7.66 5.72
C TYR A 178 8.25 -7.55 6.82
N ARG A 179 7.48 -6.46 6.82
CA ARG A 179 6.33 -6.22 7.72
C ARG A 179 5.02 -6.40 6.97
N ARG A 180 4.01 -6.92 7.65
CA ARG A 180 2.69 -7.19 7.08
C ARG A 180 1.99 -5.88 6.70
N LEU A 181 1.47 -5.80 5.49
CA LEU A 181 0.57 -4.77 5.02
C LEU A 181 -0.82 -5.34 4.78
N TYR A 182 -1.84 -4.52 5.05
CA TYR A 182 -3.22 -4.79 4.68
C TYR A 182 -3.76 -3.70 3.78
N LEU A 183 -4.68 -4.07 2.88
CA LEU A 183 -5.49 -3.11 2.16
C LEU A 183 -6.49 -2.46 3.11
N PRO A 184 -6.81 -1.18 2.89
CA PRO A 184 -7.79 -0.45 3.68
C PRO A 184 -9.19 -1.05 3.50
N PRO A 185 -10.01 -1.12 4.57
CA PRO A 185 -11.41 -1.49 4.45
C PRO A 185 -12.16 -0.44 3.61
N SER A 186 -13.18 -0.86 2.88
CA SER A 186 -14.06 0.04 2.12
C SER A 186 -15.37 0.25 2.85
N HIS A 187 -15.87 1.48 2.85
CA HIS A 187 -17.18 1.86 3.37
C HIS A 187 -18.04 2.47 2.25
N PRO A 188 -19.38 2.30 2.26
CA PRO A 188 -20.27 2.92 1.27
C PRO A 188 -20.18 4.45 1.21
N ASP A 189 -19.86 5.08 2.34
CA ASP A 189 -19.74 6.54 2.46
C ASP A 189 -18.34 7.05 2.05
N ASP A 190 -17.43 6.17 1.65
CA ASP A 190 -16.11 6.57 1.18
C ASP A 190 -16.24 7.33 -0.15
N LEU A 191 -15.51 8.45 -0.26
CA LEU A 191 -15.54 9.30 -1.45
C LEU A 191 -15.22 8.55 -2.74
N ILE A 192 -14.27 7.62 -2.67
CA ILE A 192 -13.90 6.65 -3.71
C ILE A 192 -13.47 5.35 -3.04
N ARG A 193 -13.39 4.25 -3.79
CA ARG A 193 -12.88 2.99 -3.23
C ARG A 193 -11.44 3.17 -2.68
N PRO A 194 -11.14 2.89 -1.41
CA PRO A 194 -9.78 3.00 -0.89
C PRO A 194 -8.86 1.93 -1.49
N GLY A 195 -7.54 2.11 -1.38
CA GLY A 195 -6.59 1.16 -1.95
C GLY A 195 -5.21 1.73 -2.25
N LEU A 196 -4.44 1.01 -3.08
CA LEU A 196 -3.12 1.43 -3.52
C LEU A 196 -3.20 2.27 -4.79
N PHE A 197 -2.42 3.34 -4.82
CA PHE A 197 -2.24 4.24 -5.94
C PHE A 197 -0.76 4.41 -6.23
N GLN A 198 -0.41 4.55 -7.49
CA GLN A 198 0.93 4.82 -7.96
C GLN A 198 1.00 6.26 -8.48
N GLY A 199 1.99 7.02 -8.03
CA GLY A 199 2.23 8.38 -8.50
C GLY A 199 3.64 8.55 -9.01
N ARG A 200 3.82 9.39 -10.03
CA ARG A 200 5.14 9.70 -10.58
C ARG A 200 5.71 10.94 -9.91
N TYR A 201 6.81 10.76 -9.18
CA TYR A 201 7.50 11.82 -8.44
C TYR A 201 8.56 12.54 -9.29
N HIS A 202 9.31 11.82 -10.11
CA HIS A 202 10.27 12.41 -11.05
C HIS A 202 10.43 11.52 -12.29
N ARG A 203 11.25 11.93 -13.27
CA ARG A 203 11.49 11.24 -14.55
C ARG A 203 11.69 9.71 -14.47
N SER A 204 12.23 9.17 -13.38
CA SER A 204 12.40 7.73 -13.18
C SER A 204 11.87 7.18 -11.85
N GLY A 205 11.17 7.99 -11.06
CA GLY A 205 10.77 7.66 -9.69
C GLY A 205 9.26 7.51 -9.57
N LEU A 206 8.82 6.30 -9.21
CA LEU A 206 7.44 5.99 -8.89
C LEU A 206 7.28 5.91 -7.37
N MET A 207 6.14 6.33 -6.86
CA MET A 207 5.73 6.21 -5.46
C MET A 207 4.48 5.36 -5.41
N ILE A 208 4.40 4.40 -4.49
CA ILE A 208 3.13 3.74 -4.15
C ILE A 208 2.64 4.35 -2.85
N ALA A 209 1.41 4.83 -2.86
CA ALA A 209 0.73 5.34 -1.68
C ALA A 209 -0.60 4.60 -1.46
N MET A 210 -1.01 4.48 -0.21
CA MET A 210 -2.24 3.82 0.21
C MET A 210 -3.24 4.88 0.67
N LEU A 211 -4.35 5.00 -0.04
CA LEU A 211 -5.47 5.85 0.33
C LEU A 211 -6.43 5.09 1.26
N SER A 212 -6.70 5.66 2.44
CA SER A 212 -7.61 5.09 3.44
C SER A 212 -8.51 6.18 4.04
N PHE A 213 -9.74 5.84 4.41
CA PHE A 213 -10.71 6.78 4.98
C PHE A 213 -10.85 6.57 6.49
N HIS A 214 -10.94 7.68 7.23
CA HIS A 214 -10.97 7.75 8.69
C HIS A 214 -12.02 8.77 9.12
N GLY A 215 -13.30 8.47 8.83
CA GLY A 215 -14.43 9.36 9.11
C GLY A 215 -14.33 10.66 8.31
N LYS A 216 -14.02 11.77 8.98
CA LYS A 216 -13.97 13.12 8.38
C LYS A 216 -12.69 13.42 7.59
N CYS A 217 -11.71 12.52 7.65
CA CYS A 217 -10.43 12.69 6.98
C CYS A 217 -10.10 11.46 6.12
N ALA A 218 -9.47 11.68 4.98
CA ALA A 218 -8.75 10.62 4.28
C ALA A 218 -7.25 10.73 4.56
N ARG A 219 -6.54 9.60 4.53
CA ARG A 219 -5.09 9.53 4.72
C ARG A 219 -4.46 8.82 3.56
N LEU A 220 -3.41 9.43 3.02
CA LEU A 220 -2.55 8.88 2.00
C LEU A 220 -1.20 8.53 2.65
N THR A 221 -0.95 7.22 2.81
CA THR A 221 0.25 6.69 3.47
C THR A 221 1.25 6.19 2.43
N GLY A 222 2.47 6.71 2.44
CA GLY A 222 3.55 6.26 1.56
C GLY A 222 3.98 4.83 1.86
N ILE A 223 3.81 3.94 0.88
CA ILE A 223 4.25 2.54 0.95
C ILE A 223 5.63 2.37 0.31
N THR A 224 5.91 3.10 -0.76
CA THR A 224 7.24 3.22 -1.36
C THR A 224 7.50 4.69 -1.68
N GLY A 225 8.74 5.06 -2.02
CA GLY A 225 9.06 6.45 -2.39
C GLY A 225 9.34 7.37 -1.21
N ILE A 226 9.60 8.65 -1.54
CA ILE A 226 10.14 9.66 -0.61
C ILE A 226 9.32 10.96 -0.57
N LEU A 227 8.27 11.09 -1.37
CA LEU A 227 7.47 12.32 -1.48
C LEU A 227 6.89 12.77 -0.13
N PHE A 228 6.25 11.84 0.55
CA PHE A 228 5.71 12.02 1.89
C PHE A 228 5.61 10.65 2.54
N GLN A 229 5.58 10.61 3.86
CA GLN A 229 5.25 9.40 4.60
C GLN A 229 3.75 9.35 4.90
N THR A 230 3.15 10.46 5.31
CA THR A 230 1.69 10.58 5.48
C THR A 230 1.21 11.95 5.05
N LEU A 231 0.14 11.97 4.26
CA LEU A 231 -0.63 13.16 3.90
C LEU A 231 -2.08 12.97 4.37
N GLN A 232 -2.65 13.97 5.02
CA GLN A 232 -4.02 14.00 5.50
C GLN A 232 -4.86 14.92 4.61
N ILE A 233 -6.06 14.46 4.24
CA ILE A 233 -7.02 15.17 3.39
C ILE A 233 -8.26 15.44 4.23
N HIS A 234 -8.64 16.71 4.38
CA HIS A 234 -9.79 17.11 5.18
C HIS A 234 -11.05 17.14 4.31
N LEU A 235 -11.91 16.13 4.46
CA LEU A 235 -13.08 15.93 3.58
C LEU A 235 -14.22 16.92 3.85
N LEU A 236 -14.32 17.46 5.07
CA LEU A 236 -15.31 18.49 5.41
C LEU A 236 -14.92 19.89 4.98
N ARG A 237 -13.72 20.05 4.43
CA ARG A 237 -13.20 21.33 3.98
C ARG A 237 -12.96 21.26 2.48
N PRO A 238 -14.04 21.32 1.68
CA PRO A 238 -13.88 21.55 0.26
C PRO A 238 -13.08 22.85 0.14
N SER A 239 -11.92 22.80 -0.51
CA SER A 239 -11.37 24.04 -1.04
C SER A 239 -12.39 24.48 -2.08
N ARG A 240 -12.87 25.74 -2.02
CA ARG A 240 -13.85 26.25 -2.99
C ARG A 240 -13.33 25.97 -4.39
N CYS A 241 -13.82 24.89 -4.98
CA CYS A 241 -13.32 24.38 -6.24
C CYS A 241 -14.20 24.95 -7.36
N GLU A 242 -14.30 26.27 -7.42
CA GLU A 242 -14.39 26.94 -8.71
C GLU A 242 -13.00 26.86 -9.38
N VAL A 243 -12.46 25.65 -9.52
CA VAL A 243 -11.28 25.37 -10.40
C VAL A 243 -11.71 25.38 -11.88
N ALA A 244 -12.96 25.76 -12.12
CA ALA A 244 -13.48 26.16 -13.41
C ALA A 244 -12.90 27.53 -13.81
N ARG A 245 -11.78 27.47 -14.55
CA ARG A 245 -11.14 28.52 -15.37
C ARG A 245 -10.34 29.58 -14.58
N ASP A 246 -9.06 29.68 -14.94
CA ASP A 246 -8.16 30.82 -14.70
C ASP A 246 -7.83 31.17 -13.24
N LEU A 247 -7.73 30.19 -12.35
CA LEU A 247 -7.22 30.44 -10.99
C LEU A 247 -5.69 30.66 -11.02
N ASP A 248 -5.26 31.85 -10.61
CA ASP A 248 -3.84 32.16 -10.41
C ASP A 248 -3.27 31.36 -9.21
N ASN A 249 -2.00 30.98 -9.29
CA ASN A 249 -1.31 30.23 -8.23
C ASN A 249 -1.29 31.01 -6.90
N SER A 250 -1.24 32.34 -6.98
CA SER A 250 -1.29 33.22 -5.79
C SER A 250 -2.61 33.09 -5.03
N GLU A 251 -3.74 33.02 -5.74
CA GLU A 251 -5.08 32.87 -5.16
C GLU A 251 -5.27 31.49 -4.55
N LEU A 252 -4.86 30.42 -5.26
CA LEU A 252 -4.88 29.06 -4.71
C LEU A 252 -4.02 28.96 -3.44
N SER A 253 -2.84 29.59 -3.46
CA SER A 253 -1.95 29.64 -2.30
C SER A 253 -2.60 30.36 -1.12
N ARG A 254 -3.27 31.49 -1.35
CA ARG A 254 -3.96 32.23 -0.29
C ARG A 254 -5.06 31.38 0.36
N VAL A 255 -5.92 30.75 -0.45
CA VAL A 255 -7.02 29.92 0.04
C VAL A 255 -6.50 28.73 0.87
N VAL A 256 -5.49 28.02 0.36
CA VAL A 256 -4.93 26.86 1.06
C VAL A 256 -4.22 27.27 2.36
N GLN A 257 -3.53 28.41 2.39
CA GLN A 257 -2.92 28.94 3.62
C GLN A 257 -3.96 29.38 4.66
N GLU A 258 -5.06 30.00 4.23
CA GLU A 258 -6.17 30.37 5.12
C GLU A 258 -6.81 29.13 5.74
N MET A 259 -7.04 28.09 4.94
CA MET A 259 -7.54 26.80 5.41
C MET A 259 -6.57 26.14 6.39
N ASP A 260 -5.26 26.15 6.10
CA ASP A 260 -4.24 25.61 7.02
C ASP A 260 -4.26 26.36 8.35
N ALA A 261 -4.26 27.70 8.34
CA ALA A 261 -4.34 28.51 9.55
C ALA A 261 -5.60 28.21 10.37
N GLN A 262 -6.74 27.97 9.71
CA GLN A 262 -7.96 27.53 10.40
C GLN A 262 -7.83 26.10 10.96
N VAL A 263 -7.17 25.16 10.26
CA VAL A 263 -6.91 23.82 10.80
C VAL A 263 -6.05 23.92 12.05
N LEU A 264 -4.93 24.67 12.01
CA LEU A 264 -4.05 24.82 13.16
C LEU A 264 -4.78 25.41 14.37
N ARG A 265 -5.64 26.43 14.17
CA ARG A 265 -6.42 27.01 15.27
C ARG A 265 -7.37 26.00 15.92
N GLU A 266 -8.06 25.19 15.12
CA GLU A 266 -8.97 24.16 15.64
C GLU A 266 -8.20 23.02 16.33
N GLU A 267 -7.03 22.63 15.81
CA GLU A 267 -6.15 21.62 16.44
C GLU A 267 -5.62 22.11 17.80
N LEU A 268 -5.15 23.37 17.88
CA LEU A 268 -4.68 23.99 19.13
C LEU A 268 -5.79 24.11 20.18
N GLN A 269 -7.01 24.47 19.78
CA GLN A 269 -8.15 24.58 20.71
C GLN A 269 -8.61 23.22 21.25
N GLN A 270 -8.42 22.13 20.48
CA GLN A 270 -8.72 20.78 20.97
C GLN A 270 -7.66 20.25 21.93
N GLU A 271 -6.39 20.62 21.77
CA GLU A 271 -5.34 20.25 22.72
C GLU A 271 -5.47 20.98 24.07
N ASP A 272 -5.82 22.28 24.06
CA ASP A 272 -5.96 23.11 25.27
C ASP A 272 -7.22 22.76 26.09
N GLY A 273 -8.24 22.17 25.46
CA GLY A 273 -9.50 21.77 26.12
C GLY A 273 -9.43 20.49 26.96
N THR A 274 -8.25 19.88 27.14
CA THR A 274 -8.10 18.59 27.84
C THR A 274 -7.68 18.72 29.32
N GLU A 275 -7.37 19.92 29.82
CA GLU A 275 -6.89 20.08 31.21
C GLU A 275 -7.85 20.73 32.23
N GLU A 276 -9.07 21.13 31.86
CA GLU A 276 -10.05 21.60 32.86
C GLU A 276 -11.44 20.96 32.68
N SER A 277 -11.59 19.77 33.23
CA SER A 277 -12.90 19.22 33.57
C SER A 277 -12.91 18.71 35.02
N GLN A 278 -12.87 19.65 35.97
CA GLN A 278 -13.53 19.46 37.25
C GLN A 278 -14.78 20.33 37.29
N GLY A 279 -15.93 19.64 37.34
CA GLY A 279 -17.24 20.08 37.85
C GLY A 279 -17.65 21.54 37.64
N HIS A 280 -18.72 21.75 36.88
CA HIS A 280 -20.00 22.20 37.45
C HIS A 280 -21.10 22.15 36.39
N GLY A 281 -22.24 21.58 36.77
CA GLY A 281 -23.43 21.49 35.92
C GLY A 281 -24.04 22.85 35.63
N GLY A 282 -24.49 23.02 34.40
CA GLY A 282 -25.20 24.21 33.93
C GLY A 282 -25.87 23.94 32.59
N GLN A 283 -27.10 23.41 32.67
CA GLN A 283 -28.23 23.50 31.73
C GLN A 283 -27.93 23.85 30.25
N SER A 284 -28.19 22.86 29.38
CA SER A 284 -28.38 23.07 27.93
C SER A 284 -29.53 24.04 27.63
N PRO A 285 -29.38 24.95 26.65
CA PRO A 285 -30.51 25.38 25.84
C PRO A 285 -30.71 24.37 24.70
N ALA A 286 -31.90 23.80 24.65
CA ALA A 286 -32.36 22.97 23.54
C ALA A 286 -32.25 23.74 22.21
N GLN A 287 -31.63 23.12 21.20
CA GLN A 287 -31.75 23.52 19.80
C GLN A 287 -32.22 22.33 18.96
N PRO A 288 -32.97 22.60 17.87
CA PRO A 288 -34.15 21.82 17.51
C PRO A 288 -33.83 20.57 16.70
N SER A 289 -34.60 19.53 16.98
CA SER A 289 -34.77 18.35 16.13
C SER A 289 -35.71 18.68 14.97
N VAL A 290 -35.19 18.94 13.77
CA VAL A 290 -35.83 18.75 12.44
C VAL A 290 -34.68 18.95 11.42
N GLY A 291 -34.40 18.07 10.45
CA GLY A 291 -35.09 16.87 10.02
C GLY A 291 -34.23 16.11 9.03
N GLU A 292 -34.70 14.91 8.70
CA GLU A 292 -34.24 14.11 7.57
C GLU A 292 -34.14 14.98 6.32
N SER A 293 -32.92 15.32 5.93
CA SER A 293 -32.60 15.51 4.53
C SER A 293 -31.70 14.36 4.14
N GLY A 294 -32.34 13.28 3.69
CA GLY A 294 -31.75 12.40 2.70
C GLY A 294 -31.46 13.23 1.45
N ALA A 295 -30.37 14.00 1.46
CA ALA A 295 -29.77 14.49 0.26
C ALA A 295 -29.08 13.27 -0.37
N ALA A 296 -29.78 12.64 -1.30
CA ALA A 296 -29.15 11.81 -2.31
C ALA A 296 -27.88 12.53 -2.75
N ALA A 297 -26.74 11.85 -2.68
CA ALA A 297 -25.46 12.34 -3.14
C ALA A 297 -25.67 12.99 -4.50
N SER A 298 -25.65 14.32 -4.55
CA SER A 298 -25.70 15.05 -5.79
C SER A 298 -24.40 14.69 -6.48
N GLU A 299 -24.47 13.85 -7.53
CA GLU A 299 -23.33 13.61 -8.41
C GLU A 299 -22.96 14.97 -9.02
N GLU A 300 -22.05 15.70 -8.37
CA GLU A 300 -21.54 16.97 -8.87
C GLU A 300 -20.91 16.70 -10.24
N GLN A 301 -21.45 17.37 -11.26
CA GLN A 301 -20.99 17.21 -12.63
C GLN A 301 -19.50 17.60 -12.71
N PRO A 302 -18.65 16.80 -13.37
CA PRO A 302 -17.24 17.13 -13.52
C PRO A 302 -17.04 18.52 -14.15
N VAL A 303 -16.22 19.36 -13.51
CA VAL A 303 -15.88 20.70 -14.01
C VAL A 303 -14.54 20.68 -14.75
N PRO A 304 -14.33 21.52 -15.78
CA PRO A 304 -13.03 21.63 -16.44
C PRO A 304 -11.91 21.96 -15.45
N PHE A 305 -10.76 21.31 -15.62
CA PHE A 305 -9.58 21.45 -14.76
C PHE A 305 -8.35 21.82 -15.59
N VAL A 306 -7.65 22.86 -15.14
CA VAL A 306 -6.35 23.28 -15.67
C VAL A 306 -5.42 23.56 -14.50
N LEU A 307 -4.14 23.18 -14.62
CA LEU A 307 -3.16 23.49 -13.59
C LEU A 307 -2.94 25.01 -13.49
N PRO A 308 -2.79 25.57 -12.27
CA PRO A 308 -2.46 26.97 -12.08
C PRO A 308 -1.15 27.34 -12.77
N ALA A 309 -1.03 28.60 -13.21
CA ALA A 309 0.18 29.11 -13.84
C ALA A 309 1.41 28.93 -12.92
N GLY A 310 2.52 28.44 -13.47
CA GLY A 310 3.76 28.17 -12.71
C GLY A 310 3.86 26.76 -12.11
N VAL A 311 2.73 26.05 -11.92
CA VAL A 311 2.75 24.68 -11.39
C VAL A 311 3.25 23.70 -12.45
N ARG A 312 4.33 22.98 -12.13
CA ARG A 312 4.96 21.99 -12.99
C ARG A 312 4.34 20.62 -12.77
N SER A 313 4.14 19.87 -13.84
CA SER A 313 3.82 18.44 -13.76
C SER A 313 4.81 17.61 -14.57
N THR A 314 5.15 16.44 -14.01
CA THR A 314 5.91 15.41 -14.74
C THR A 314 5.02 14.71 -15.79
N ASP A 315 3.70 14.68 -15.57
CA ASP A 315 2.73 14.02 -16.43
C ASP A 315 1.92 15.06 -17.21
N GLN A 316 2.07 15.09 -18.53
CA GLN A 316 1.36 16.05 -19.38
C GLN A 316 -0.08 15.62 -19.71
N ASN A 317 -0.40 14.34 -19.49
CA ASN A 317 -1.66 13.69 -19.84
C ASN A 317 -2.59 13.51 -18.63
N TYR A 318 -2.66 14.49 -17.72
CA TYR A 318 -3.61 14.44 -16.61
C TYR A 318 -5.05 14.71 -17.07
N PRO A 319 -6.08 14.17 -16.36
CA PRO A 319 -7.48 14.42 -16.69
C PRO A 319 -7.83 15.91 -16.69
N ARG A 320 -8.62 16.35 -17.69
CA ARG A 320 -8.99 17.75 -17.90
C ARG A 320 -10.30 18.15 -17.23
N THR A 321 -10.83 17.29 -16.38
CA THR A 321 -12.05 17.53 -15.61
C THR A 321 -11.89 16.98 -14.21
N CYS A 322 -12.23 17.73 -13.18
CA CYS A 322 -12.23 17.29 -11.79
C CYS A 322 -13.64 17.25 -11.21
N ARG A 323 -13.86 16.36 -10.23
CA ARG A 323 -15.11 16.26 -9.46
C ARG A 323 -15.08 17.17 -8.25
N MET A 324 -14.02 17.08 -7.45
CA MET A 324 -13.94 17.72 -6.13
C MET A 324 -12.51 18.10 -5.79
N CYS A 325 -12.35 19.08 -4.90
CA CYS A 325 -11.05 19.49 -4.39
C CYS A 325 -11.11 19.72 -2.89
N PHE A 326 -10.06 19.27 -2.20
CA PHE A 326 -9.98 19.29 -0.75
C PHE A 326 -8.65 19.86 -0.29
N TYR A 327 -8.67 20.42 0.91
CA TYR A 327 -7.44 20.77 1.61
C TYR A 327 -6.68 19.51 2.04
N GLY A 328 -5.39 19.46 1.70
CA GLY A 328 -4.48 18.39 2.07
C GLY A 328 -3.24 18.93 2.78
N VAL A 329 -2.67 18.15 3.70
CA VAL A 329 -1.48 18.55 4.45
C VAL A 329 -0.57 17.37 4.76
N THR A 330 0.75 17.54 4.60
CA THR A 330 1.73 16.53 5.01
C THR A 330 1.93 16.54 6.51
N LEU A 331 1.88 15.35 7.12
CA LEU A 331 2.10 15.17 8.56
C LEU A 331 3.53 14.69 8.87
N SER A 332 4.15 13.95 7.95
CA SER A 332 5.54 13.48 8.11
C SER A 332 6.24 13.22 6.77
N ILE A 333 7.55 13.50 6.72
CA ILE A 333 8.44 13.25 5.57
C ILE A 333 9.60 12.35 6.04
N PRO A 334 10.06 11.37 5.25
CA PRO A 334 11.23 10.57 5.59
C PRO A 334 12.53 11.42 5.44
N HIS A 335 13.31 11.58 6.53
CA HIS A 335 14.71 12.13 6.63
C HIS A 335 14.94 13.60 7.09
N PRO A 336 16.15 13.94 7.65
CA PRO A 336 16.34 14.86 8.78
C PRO A 336 16.48 16.32 8.31
N LEU A 337 15.44 16.80 7.66
CA LEU A 337 15.15 18.23 7.61
C LEU A 337 14.24 18.55 8.81
N PRO A 338 14.23 19.81 9.30
CA PRO A 338 13.70 20.16 10.61
C PRO A 338 12.34 19.53 10.91
N PRO A 339 12.09 19.21 12.19
CA PRO A 339 10.95 18.41 12.61
C PRO A 339 9.69 19.11 12.11
N TYR A 340 8.86 18.38 11.37
CA TYR A 340 7.56 18.83 10.85
C TYR A 340 7.65 19.85 9.71
N TRP A 341 8.06 19.39 8.53
CA TRP A 341 7.74 20.08 7.29
C TRP A 341 6.25 19.85 6.94
N ARG A 342 5.37 20.59 7.63
CA ARG A 342 3.95 20.68 7.30
C ARG A 342 3.82 21.43 5.97
N CYS A 343 3.43 20.72 4.92
CA CYS A 343 3.20 21.28 3.59
C CYS A 343 1.71 21.20 3.27
N PRO A 344 1.00 22.33 3.37
CA PRO A 344 -0.37 22.41 2.91
C PRO A 344 -0.40 22.40 1.37
N GLY A 345 -1.46 21.81 0.82
CA GLY A 345 -1.65 21.64 -0.61
C GLY A 345 -3.10 21.36 -0.96
N ALA A 346 -3.36 21.22 -2.25
CA ALA A 346 -4.69 20.87 -2.76
C ALA A 346 -4.71 19.43 -3.24
N PHE A 347 -5.67 18.65 -2.72
CA PHE A 347 -6.03 17.35 -3.27
C PHE A 347 -7.12 17.55 -4.31
N VAL A 348 -6.93 17.03 -5.53
CA VAL A 348 -7.86 17.14 -6.65
C VAL A 348 -8.35 15.76 -7.03
N LEU A 349 -9.65 15.50 -6.92
CA LEU A 349 -10.26 14.25 -7.35
C LEU A 349 -10.72 14.37 -8.80
N PHE A 350 -10.23 13.51 -9.70
CA PHE A 350 -10.67 13.48 -11.09
C PHE A 350 -11.79 12.47 -11.31
N ASP A 351 -11.58 11.23 -10.86
CA ASP A 351 -12.55 10.14 -10.96
C ASP A 351 -12.24 9.03 -9.93
N GLU A 352 -12.91 7.87 -10.05
CA GLU A 352 -12.71 6.73 -9.15
C GLU A 352 -11.28 6.19 -9.10
N ASN A 353 -10.45 6.43 -10.10
CA ASN A 353 -9.13 5.82 -10.24
C ASN A 353 -8.00 6.85 -10.30
N HIS A 354 -8.32 8.13 -10.43
CA HIS A 354 -7.31 9.19 -10.59
C HIS A 354 -7.56 10.35 -9.62
N PHE A 355 -6.50 10.73 -8.92
CA PHE A 355 -6.47 11.97 -8.15
C PHE A 355 -5.09 12.63 -8.30
N GLY A 356 -5.02 13.90 -7.94
CA GLY A 356 -3.78 14.67 -7.98
C GLY A 356 -3.52 15.42 -6.69
N LEU A 357 -2.24 15.73 -6.46
CA LEU A 357 -1.78 16.55 -5.34
C LEU A 357 -1.02 17.75 -5.90
N ILE A 358 -1.42 18.95 -5.51
CA ILE A 358 -0.69 20.18 -5.78
C ILE A 358 0.02 20.61 -4.50
N PHE A 359 1.34 20.58 -4.51
CA PHE A 359 2.16 21.19 -3.46
C PHE A 359 2.54 22.61 -3.89
N LEU A 360 2.05 23.58 -3.13
CA LEU A 360 2.15 24.99 -3.49
C LEU A 360 3.56 25.55 -3.32
N LYS A 361 4.25 25.14 -2.24
CA LYS A 361 5.61 25.60 -1.94
C LYS A 361 6.62 25.12 -2.97
N GLU A 362 6.42 23.92 -3.50
CA GLU A 362 7.27 23.28 -4.50
C GLU A 362 6.82 23.57 -5.94
N GLU A 363 5.68 24.24 -6.13
CA GLU A 363 5.02 24.49 -7.43
C GLU A 363 4.91 23.19 -8.27
N GLN A 364 4.56 22.09 -7.63
CA GLN A 364 4.56 20.76 -8.25
C GLN A 364 3.21 20.06 -8.13
N PHE A 365 2.80 19.46 -9.24
CA PHE A 365 1.64 18.59 -9.35
C PHE A 365 2.04 17.13 -9.55
N PHE A 366 1.52 16.27 -8.68
CA PHE A 366 1.70 14.83 -8.73
C PHE A 366 0.37 14.14 -9.04
N LEU A 367 0.33 13.41 -10.14
CA LEU A 367 -0.80 12.56 -10.51
C LEU A 367 -0.64 11.17 -9.86
N PHE A 368 -1.75 10.63 -9.37
CA PHE A 368 -1.83 9.29 -8.81
C PHE A 368 -2.91 8.47 -9.53
N ASP A 369 -2.51 7.30 -9.99
CA ASP A 369 -3.37 6.33 -10.68
C ASP A 369 -3.59 5.10 -9.79
N ARG A 370 -4.80 4.56 -9.81
CA ARG A 370 -5.13 3.36 -9.04
C ARG A 370 -4.33 2.16 -9.56
N VAL A 371 -3.75 1.42 -8.62
CA VAL A 371 -3.15 0.12 -8.89
C VAL A 371 -4.23 -0.86 -9.33
N GLN A 372 -4.11 -1.37 -10.56
CA GLN A 372 -5.08 -2.30 -11.16
C GLN A 372 -4.87 -3.77 -10.75
N ASN A 373 -3.73 -4.09 -10.11
CA ASN A 373 -3.44 -5.45 -9.67
C ASN A 373 -4.41 -5.89 -8.57
N THR A 374 -4.89 -7.14 -8.68
CA THR A 374 -5.66 -7.77 -7.61
C THR A 374 -4.73 -8.52 -6.67
N PHE A 375 -4.86 -8.28 -5.36
CA PHE A 375 -4.05 -8.93 -4.33
C PHE A 375 -4.89 -9.86 -3.47
N GLN A 376 -4.59 -11.16 -3.53
CA GLN A 376 -5.18 -12.15 -2.63
C GLN A 376 -4.55 -12.07 -1.24
N ASN A 377 -5.29 -12.48 -0.19
CA ASN A 377 -4.79 -12.52 1.19
C ASN A 377 -4.28 -11.15 1.72
N ALA A 378 -4.78 -10.07 1.13
CA ALA A 378 -4.35 -8.71 1.38
C ALA A 378 -5.30 -7.92 2.31
N GLN A 379 -6.52 -8.41 2.53
CA GLN A 379 -7.51 -7.74 3.37
C GLN A 379 -7.16 -7.83 4.86
N ALA A 380 -7.47 -6.77 5.60
CA ALA A 380 -7.33 -6.76 7.04
C ALA A 380 -8.34 -7.72 7.69
N PRO A 381 -7.95 -8.50 8.72
CA PRO A 381 -8.90 -9.37 9.46
C PRO A 381 -10.01 -8.58 10.16
N SER A 382 -9.75 -7.33 10.53
CA SER A 382 -10.70 -6.39 11.12
C SER A 382 -10.25 -4.95 10.86
N PRO A 383 -11.14 -3.94 10.96
CA PRO A 383 -10.75 -2.53 10.89
C PRO A 383 -9.69 -2.17 11.94
N GLN A 384 -9.78 -2.73 13.14
CA GLN A 384 -8.79 -2.53 14.20
C GLN A 384 -7.40 -3.06 13.80
N ALA A 385 -7.33 -4.24 13.16
CA ALA A 385 -6.06 -4.79 12.69
C ALA A 385 -5.42 -3.94 11.58
N PHE A 386 -6.23 -3.23 10.79
CA PHE A 386 -5.73 -2.23 9.84
C PHE A 386 -5.13 -1.02 10.58
N LEU A 387 -5.83 -0.48 11.57
CA LEU A 387 -5.35 0.65 12.37
C LEU A 387 -4.07 0.33 13.15
N GLU A 388 -3.95 -0.87 13.74
CA GLU A 388 -2.72 -1.33 14.42
C GLU A 388 -1.52 -1.48 13.47
N MET A 389 -1.79 -1.67 12.17
CA MET A 389 -0.75 -1.82 11.15
C MET A 389 -0.19 -0.45 10.71
N LEU A 390 -0.98 0.62 10.71
CA LEU A 390 -0.57 1.95 10.26
C LEU A 390 0.65 2.53 11.02
N PRO A 391 0.72 2.51 12.37
CA PRO A 391 1.90 2.98 13.10
C PRO A 391 3.16 2.18 12.75
N ASN A 392 3.05 0.92 12.34
CA ASN A 392 4.21 0.12 11.94
C ASN A 392 4.79 0.54 10.58
N ILE A 393 3.98 1.18 9.73
CA ILE A 393 4.42 1.83 8.49
C ILE A 393 4.98 3.23 8.81
N GLN A 394 4.29 3.98 9.68
CA GLN A 394 4.61 5.37 10.00
C GLN A 394 5.76 5.51 11.02
N GLY A 395 6.05 4.45 11.77
CA GLY A 395 7.05 4.41 12.81
C GLY A 395 8.46 4.32 12.25
N TRP A 396 9.03 5.49 11.96
CA TRP A 396 10.40 5.89 12.32
C TRP A 396 10.34 7.40 12.58
N VAL A 397 9.88 7.74 13.78
CA VAL A 397 10.33 8.94 14.50
C VAL A 397 11.19 8.34 15.60
N GLY A 398 12.50 8.59 15.54
CA GLY A 398 13.46 8.08 16.53
C GLY A 398 13.13 8.57 17.92
#